data_AF-A0A7V9UHS8-F1
#
_entry.id   AF-A0A7V9UHS8-F1
#
_cell.length_a   1.000
_cell.length_b   1.000
_cell.length_c   1.000
_cell.angle_alpha   90.00
_cell.angle_beta   90.00
_cell.angle_gamma   90.00
#
_symmetry.space_group_name_H-M   'P 1'
#
loop_
_entity.id
_entity.type
_entity.pdbx_description
1 polymer ?
#
loop_
_entity_poly.entity_id
_entity_poly.type
_entity_poly.pdbx_seq_one_letter_code
_entity_poly.pdbx_strand_id
1 'polypeptide(L)'
;VNFFAEGGKHFLQDAHSQGAIIAGLAARRTDKEIMKNIEFMGVAPATHMPKGLFGDAIHLESERDFVPGIERWLGGIQDSAPIISLAPHPEADFWDHSFDSPTYSEPMESHISEFLGKYGAN
;
A
#
# COMPACT_ATOMS: atom_id res chain seq x y z
N VAL A 1 10.04 -5.21 0.74
CA VAL A 1 10.77 -4.46 1.81
C VAL A 1 9.77 -3.51 2.43
N ASN A 2 9.85 -3.19 3.73
CA ASN A 2 9.02 -2.15 4.35
C ASN A 2 9.93 -0.94 4.56
N PHE A 3 9.66 0.20 3.93
CA PHE A 3 10.31 1.46 4.23
C PHE A 3 9.40 2.30 5.13
N PHE A 4 10.04 3.16 5.93
CA PHE A 4 9.36 4.13 6.77
C PHE A 4 9.86 5.51 6.38
N ALA A 5 8.96 6.41 6.00
CA ALA A 5 9.25 7.85 5.93
C ALA A 5 8.66 8.53 7.18
N GLU A 6 9.42 9.42 7.81
CA GLU A 6 9.00 10.14 9.02
C GLU A 6 8.62 11.58 8.66
N GLY A 7 7.44 12.01 9.10
CA GLY A 7 6.98 13.39 9.06
C GLY A 7 6.42 13.79 10.43
N GLY A 8 7.25 14.37 11.30
CA GLY A 8 6.86 14.66 12.68
C GLY A 8 6.54 13.38 13.47
N LYS A 9 5.30 13.23 13.95
CA LYS A 9 4.84 12.00 14.64
C LYS A 9 4.17 10.98 13.71
N HIS A 10 4.14 11.24 12.40
CA HIS A 10 3.50 10.39 11.40
C HIS A 10 4.52 9.57 10.61
N PHE A 11 4.12 8.35 10.22
CA PHE A 11 4.94 7.43 9.45
C PHE A 11 4.19 6.96 8.20
N LEU A 12 4.88 6.90 7.07
CA LEU A 12 4.41 6.18 5.89
C LEU A 12 5.04 4.79 5.87
N GLN A 13 4.22 3.74 5.85
CA GLN A 13 4.66 2.36 5.70
C GLN A 13 4.23 1.83 4.34
N ASP A 14 5.19 1.60 3.44
CA ASP A 14 4.94 0.84 2.22
C ASP A 14 5.09 -0.66 2.47
N ALA A 15 4.35 -1.47 1.72
CA ALA A 15 4.48 -2.92 1.77
C ALA A 15 4.15 -3.58 0.43
N HIS A 16 5.08 -4.42 -0.04
CA HIS A 16 4.94 -5.17 -1.28
C HIS A 16 4.50 -6.62 -1.05
N SER A 17 3.56 -7.13 -1.85
CA SER A 17 3.16 -8.55 -1.89
C SER A 17 2.91 -9.11 -0.47
N GLN A 18 3.62 -10.17 -0.05
CA GLN A 18 3.52 -10.76 1.30
C GLN A 18 3.85 -9.78 2.44
N GLY A 19 4.61 -8.72 2.16
CA GLY A 19 4.86 -7.63 3.11
C GLY A 19 3.56 -7.01 3.62
N ALA A 20 2.54 -6.89 2.76
CA ALA A 20 1.22 -6.39 3.15
C ALA A 20 0.55 -7.30 4.19
N ILE A 21 0.68 -8.63 4.04
CA ILE A 21 0.15 -9.60 5.03
C ILE A 21 0.82 -9.39 6.38
N ILE A 22 2.14 -9.28 6.39
CA ILE A 22 2.91 -9.09 7.62
C ILE A 22 2.55 -7.76 8.28
N ALA A 23 2.48 -6.68 7.49
CA ALA A 23 2.07 -5.35 7.97
C ALA A 23 0.67 -5.37 8.59
N GLY A 24 -0.31 -5.98 7.92
CA GLY A 24 -1.68 -6.09 8.42
C GLY A 24 -1.79 -6.92 9.70
N LEU A 25 -1.04 -8.02 9.82
CA LEU A 25 -1.00 -8.83 11.04
C LEU A 25 -0.34 -8.09 12.20
N ALA A 26 0.72 -7.32 11.94
CA ALA A 26 1.36 -6.48 12.96
C ALA A 26 0.44 -5.34 13.42
N ALA A 27 -0.20 -4.65 12.47
CA ALA A 27 -1.14 -3.56 12.74
C ALA A 27 -2.29 -4.00 13.67
N ARG A 28 -2.87 -5.19 13.42
CA ARG A 28 -3.97 -5.74 14.25
C ARG A 28 -3.57 -6.02 15.71
N ARG A 29 -2.28 -6.13 16.00
CA ARG A 29 -1.73 -6.38 17.34
C ARG A 29 -1.10 -5.14 17.97
N THR A 30 -1.07 -4.04 17.24
CA THR A 30 -0.50 -2.77 17.70
C THR A 30 -1.61 -1.89 18.27
N ASP A 31 -1.26 -1.01 19.21
CA ASP A 31 -2.22 -0.07 19.79
C ASP A 31 -2.82 0.82 18.69
N LYS A 32 -4.14 0.99 18.70
CA LYS A 32 -4.87 1.79 17.71
C LYS A 32 -4.41 3.25 17.72
N GLU A 33 -4.03 3.79 18.88
CA GLU A 33 -3.54 5.17 18.95
C GLU A 33 -2.18 5.35 18.24
N ILE A 34 -1.36 4.29 18.18
CA ILE A 34 -0.12 4.29 17.38
C ILE A 34 -0.48 4.17 15.90
N MET A 35 -1.36 3.22 15.54
CA MET A 35 -1.72 2.96 14.15
C MET A 35 -2.37 4.17 13.44
N LYS A 36 -3.05 5.05 14.18
CA LYS A 36 -3.59 6.32 13.65
C LYS A 36 -2.53 7.25 13.07
N ASN A 37 -1.28 7.12 13.48
CA ASN A 37 -0.18 7.93 12.98
C ASN A 37 0.54 7.28 11.79
N ILE A 38 0.13 6.08 11.38
CA ILE A 38 0.75 5.36 10.27
C ILE A 38 -0.19 5.42 9.07
N GLU A 39 0.29 5.96 7.95
CA GLU A 39 -0.33 5.81 6.64
C GLU A 39 0.27 4.60 5.94
N PHE A 40 -0.56 3.79 5.27
CA PHE A 40 -0.14 2.54 4.63
C PHE A 40 -0.26 2.62 3.11
N MET A 41 0.77 2.19 2.40
CA MET A 41 0.73 2.04 0.94
C MET A 41 1.08 0.60 0.55
N GLY A 42 0.07 -0.16 0.13
CA GLY A 42 0.27 -1.48 -0.45
C GLY A 42 0.66 -1.37 -1.91
N VAL A 43 1.78 -1.96 -2.34
CA VAL A 43 2.21 -2.01 -3.75
C VAL A 43 2.17 -3.46 -4.21
N ALA A 44 1.38 -3.77 -5.23
CA ALA A 44 1.11 -5.15 -5.64
C ALA A 44 0.82 -6.08 -4.43
N PRO A 45 -0.12 -5.71 -3.53
CA PRO A 45 -0.24 -6.35 -2.23
C PRO A 45 -0.86 -7.75 -2.32
N ALA A 46 -0.42 -8.66 -1.44
CA ALA A 46 -1.03 -9.98 -1.31
C ALA A 46 -2.26 -9.99 -0.38
N THR A 47 -2.54 -8.87 0.30
CA THR A 47 -3.78 -8.66 1.04
C THR A 47 -4.14 -7.17 1.14
N HIS A 48 -5.43 -6.88 1.19
CA HIS A 48 -5.96 -5.52 1.33
C HIS A 48 -6.24 -5.18 2.80
N MET A 49 -5.74 -4.01 3.22
CA MET A 49 -6.01 -3.48 4.55
C MET A 49 -7.46 -3.00 4.64
N PRO A 50 -8.21 -3.40 5.68
CA PRO A 50 -9.53 -2.85 5.91
C PRO A 50 -9.44 -1.38 6.33
N LYS A 51 -10.50 -0.62 6.03
CA LYS A 51 -10.62 0.78 6.46
C LYS A 51 -10.43 0.93 7.97
N GLY A 52 -9.63 1.92 8.37
CA GLY A 52 -9.39 2.26 9.78
C GLY A 52 -8.45 1.32 10.54
N LEU A 53 -7.80 0.36 9.87
CA LEU A 53 -6.70 -0.41 10.48
C LEU A 53 -5.44 0.46 10.67
N PHE A 54 -5.20 1.34 9.70
CA PHE A 54 -4.17 2.38 9.72
C PHE A 54 -4.86 3.76 9.80
N GLY A 55 -4.09 4.82 10.03
CA GLY A 55 -4.61 6.19 9.97
C GLY A 55 -5.15 6.54 8.58
N ASP A 56 -4.43 6.13 7.55
CA ASP A 56 -4.90 6.07 6.16
C ASP A 56 -4.29 4.85 5.47
N ALA A 57 -4.92 4.37 4.39
CA ALA A 57 -4.40 3.25 3.62
C ALA A 57 -4.82 3.30 2.15
N ILE A 58 -3.88 3.03 1.25
CA ILE A 58 -4.14 2.82 -0.18
C ILE A 58 -3.47 1.55 -0.68
N HIS A 59 -3.95 1.03 -1.81
CA HIS A 59 -3.39 -0.13 -2.50
C HIS A 59 -3.22 0.19 -3.98
N LEU A 60 -2.01 0.03 -4.49
CA LEU A 60 -1.65 0.19 -5.89
C LEU A 60 -1.58 -1.20 -6.52
N GLU A 61 -2.40 -1.45 -7.52
CA GLU A 61 -2.44 -2.72 -8.25
C GLU A 61 -2.24 -2.50 -9.75
N SER A 62 -1.53 -3.40 -10.41
CA SER A 62 -1.49 -3.43 -11.87
C SER A 62 -2.59 -4.33 -12.39
N GLU A 63 -3.25 -3.98 -13.50
CA GLU A 63 -4.23 -4.85 -14.16
C GLU A 63 -3.60 -6.14 -14.73
N ARG A 64 -2.26 -6.20 -14.84
CA ARG A 64 -1.50 -7.41 -15.20
C ARG A 64 -1.03 -8.24 -14.00
N ASP A 65 -1.36 -7.83 -12.79
CA ASP A 65 -1.07 -8.61 -11.58
C ASP A 65 -2.28 -9.47 -11.19
N PHE A 66 -2.09 -10.79 -11.18
CA PHE A 66 -3.14 -11.73 -10.79
C PHE A 66 -3.19 -11.98 -9.28
N VAL A 67 -2.15 -11.61 -8.51
CA VAL A 67 -2.07 -11.90 -7.07
C VAL A 67 -3.21 -11.22 -6.30
N PRO A 68 -3.50 -9.92 -6.47
CA PRO A 68 -4.63 -9.26 -5.82
C PRO A 68 -5.99 -9.87 -6.20
N GLY A 69 -6.09 -10.38 -7.43
CA GLY A 69 -7.29 -11.06 -7.94
C GLY A 69 -7.69 -12.30 -7.14
N ILE A 70 -6.73 -13.00 -6.52
CA ILE A 70 -6.99 -14.18 -5.68
C ILE A 70 -7.76 -13.78 -4.41
N GLU A 71 -7.35 -12.69 -3.75
CA GLU A 71 -8.04 -12.22 -2.55
C GLU A 71 -9.44 -11.69 -2.87
N ARG A 72 -9.60 -10.99 -4.01
CA ARG A 72 -10.92 -10.56 -4.48
C ARG A 72 -11.87 -11.74 -4.66
N TRP A 73 -11.39 -12.85 -5.23
CA TRP A 73 -12.17 -14.07 -5.39
C TRP A 73 -12.57 -14.71 -4.05
N LEU A 74 -11.70 -14.60 -3.03
CA LEU A 74 -11.97 -15.07 -1.66
C LEU A 74 -12.89 -14.13 -0.86
N GLY A 75 -13.31 -13.00 -1.43
CA GLY A 75 -14.19 -12.02 -0.78
C GLY A 75 -13.49 -11.04 0.16
N GLY A 76 -12.15 -11.00 0.16
CA GLY A 76 -11.35 -10.24 1.12
C GLY A 76 -11.37 -8.71 0.97
N ILE A 77 -12.04 -8.16 -0.05
CA ILE A 77 -11.97 -6.72 -0.38
C ILE A 77 -13.20 -5.89 -0.01
N GLN A 78 -14.27 -6.47 0.53
CA GLN A 78 -15.53 -5.75 0.78
C GLN A 78 -15.38 -4.50 1.66
N ASP A 79 -14.50 -4.56 2.67
CA ASP A 79 -14.22 -3.45 3.58
C ASP A 79 -12.81 -2.85 3.40
N SER A 80 -12.18 -3.13 2.25
CA SER A 80 -10.84 -2.63 1.95
C SER A 80 -10.78 -1.10 1.91
N ALA A 81 -9.65 -0.57 2.35
CA ALA A 81 -9.27 0.79 2.02
C ALA A 81 -9.07 0.94 0.50
N PRO A 82 -9.07 2.17 -0.06
CA PRO A 82 -9.04 2.39 -1.50
C PRO A 82 -8.03 1.53 -2.26
N ILE A 83 -8.49 1.00 -3.40
CA ILE A 83 -7.70 0.24 -4.36
C ILE A 83 -7.63 1.05 -5.64
N ILE A 84 -6.41 1.36 -6.07
CA ILE A 84 -6.10 2.09 -7.28
C ILE A 84 -5.59 1.08 -8.29
N SER A 85 -6.45 0.76 -9.27
CA SER A 85 -6.10 -0.10 -10.40
C SER A 85 -5.36 0.72 -11.45
N LEU A 86 -4.16 0.28 -11.82
CA LEU A 86 -3.24 0.97 -12.71
C LEU A 86 -3.15 0.20 -14.04
N ALA A 87 -3.24 0.95 -15.14
CA ALA A 87 -2.90 0.42 -16.44
C ALA A 87 -1.38 0.09 -16.47
N PRO A 88 -0.98 -1.13 -16.84
CA PRO A 88 0.42 -1.52 -16.85
C PRO A 88 1.24 -0.66 -17.82
N HIS A 89 2.42 -0.25 -17.39
CA HIS A 89 3.36 0.48 -18.24
C HIS A 89 3.76 -0.38 -19.47
N PRO A 90 4.06 0.21 -20.64
CA PRO A 90 4.49 -0.54 -21.82
C PRO A 90 5.74 -1.40 -21.59
N GLU A 91 6.62 -0.97 -20.68
CA GLU A 91 7.86 -1.66 -20.30
C GLU A 91 7.70 -2.55 -19.06
N ALA A 92 6.51 -2.63 -18.47
CA ALA A 92 6.24 -3.54 -17.38
C ALA A 92 6.27 -5.00 -17.86
N ASP A 93 6.65 -5.89 -16.95
CA ASP A 93 6.65 -7.33 -17.21
C ASP A 93 5.26 -7.84 -17.61
N PHE A 94 5.22 -9.01 -18.26
CA PHE A 94 3.96 -9.67 -18.59
C PHE A 94 3.11 -9.96 -17.34
N TRP A 95 3.78 -10.38 -16.27
CA TRP A 95 3.21 -10.45 -14.92
C TRP A 95 3.79 -9.30 -14.10
N ASP A 96 3.01 -8.23 -13.99
CA ASP A 96 3.44 -6.95 -13.44
C ASP A 96 3.30 -6.92 -11.91
N HIS A 97 4.09 -7.74 -11.22
CA HIS A 97 4.04 -7.92 -9.76
C HIS A 97 5.34 -7.49 -9.06
N SER A 98 6.27 -6.85 -9.77
CA SER A 98 7.51 -6.38 -9.16
C SER A 98 7.32 -5.02 -8.51
N PHE A 99 7.91 -4.83 -7.33
CA PHE A 99 7.86 -3.56 -6.60
C PHE A 99 8.48 -2.39 -7.38
N ASP A 100 9.54 -2.67 -8.14
CA ASP A 100 10.27 -1.71 -8.97
C ASP A 100 9.70 -1.59 -10.38
N SER A 101 8.50 -2.11 -10.64
CA SER A 101 7.85 -1.96 -11.93
C SER A 101 7.61 -0.47 -12.24
N PRO A 102 7.87 -0.03 -13.49
CA PRO A 102 7.59 1.35 -13.91
C PRO A 102 6.11 1.71 -13.78
N THR A 103 5.19 0.74 -13.73
CA THR A 103 3.76 0.97 -13.48
C THR A 103 3.51 1.71 -12.16
N TYR A 104 4.33 1.48 -11.13
CA TYR A 104 4.10 2.03 -9.79
C TYR A 104 4.87 3.32 -9.49
N SER A 105 5.88 3.67 -10.30
CA SER A 105 6.83 4.75 -9.97
C SER A 105 6.13 6.09 -9.73
N GLU A 106 5.34 6.57 -10.69
CA GLU A 106 4.66 7.87 -10.58
C GLU A 106 3.60 7.87 -9.46
N PRO A 107 2.69 6.87 -9.35
CA PRO A 107 1.75 6.79 -8.23
C PRO A 107 2.43 6.75 -6.85
N MET A 108 3.53 6.00 -6.70
CA MET A 108 4.28 5.94 -5.44
C MET A 108 4.94 7.28 -5.12
N GLU A 109 5.61 7.90 -6.08
CA GLU A 109 6.25 9.21 -5.91
C GLU A 109 5.23 10.30 -5.56
N SER A 110 4.07 10.29 -6.21
CA SER A 110 2.98 11.22 -5.91
C SER A 110 2.50 11.04 -4.47
N HIS A 111 2.22 9.80 -4.05
CA HIS A 111 1.73 9.53 -2.69
C HIS A 111 2.78 9.86 -1.61
N ILE A 112 4.05 9.53 -1.85
CA ILE A 112 5.16 9.90 -0.95
C ILE A 112 5.27 11.44 -0.86
N SER A 113 5.17 12.14 -1.99
CA SER A 113 5.22 13.61 -2.02
C SER A 113 4.04 14.24 -1.30
N GLU A 114 2.83 13.68 -1.44
CA GLU A 114 1.65 14.09 -0.69
C GLU A 114 1.83 13.89 0.81
N PHE A 115 2.31 12.72 1.24
CA PHE A 115 2.63 12.43 2.64
C PHE A 115 3.63 13.43 3.21
N LEU A 116 4.75 13.67 2.50
CA LEU A 116 5.77 14.63 2.91
C LEU A 116 5.28 16.09 2.86
N GLY A 117 4.39 16.44 1.93
CA GLY A 117 3.76 17.76 1.92
C GLY A 117 2.83 17.97 3.11
N LYS A 118 2.15 16.91 3.55
CA LYS A 118 1.20 16.92 4.68
C LYS A 118 1.90 16.90 6.04
N TYR A 119 3.01 16.16 6.16
CA TYR A 119 3.65 15.88 7.45
C TYR A 119 5.16 16.16 7.51
N GLY A 120 5.83 16.35 6.37
CA GLY A 120 7.29 16.41 6.25
C GLY A 120 7.91 17.79 6.48
N ALA A 121 7.18 18.81 6.95
CA ALA A 121 7.74 20.14 7.19
C ALA A 121 7.90 20.50 8.68
N ASN A 122 9.19 20.52 9.06
CA ASN A 122 9.91 21.37 10.03
C ASN A 122 9.45 21.47 11.50
#